data_AF-A0A947R9Z8-F1
#
_entry.id   AF-A0A947R9Z8-F1
#
_cell.length_a   1.000
_cell.length_b   1.000
_cell.length_c   1.000
_cell.angle_alpha   90.00
_cell.angle_beta   90.00
_cell.angle_gamma   90.00
#
_symmetry.space_group_name_H-M   'P 1'
#
loop_
_entity.id
_entity.type
_entity.pdbx_description
1 polymer ?
#
loop_
_entity_poly.entity_id
_entity_poly.type
_entity_poly.pdbx_seq_one_letter_code
_entity_poly.pdbx_strand_id
1 'polypeptide(L)'
;VGGNVLIDKSVTQVDAVIISSGKIYTATNASANPIAITTCSSSSVPAGQLVVNGSLISLDSSKPIEFCRKLANNSQPAEQIIHQPKYLIILRNLFADTMEKWSEIQ
;
A
#
# COMPACT_ATOMS: atom_id res chain seq x y z
N VAL A 1 -11.56 0.62 7.14
CA VAL A 1 -10.22 0.15 6.70
C VAL A 1 -9.44 -0.27 7.93
N GLY A 2 -9.35 -1.57 8.20
CA GLY A 2 -8.85 -2.12 9.46
C GLY A 2 -8.01 -3.36 9.21
N GLY A 3 -6.69 -3.25 9.31
CA GLY A 3 -5.78 -4.38 9.10
C GLY A 3 -4.61 -4.07 8.17
N ASN A 4 -3.76 -5.06 7.97
CA ASN A 4 -2.57 -4.96 7.12
C ASN A 4 -2.96 -5.06 5.63
N VAL A 5 -2.19 -4.38 4.78
CA VAL A 5 -2.27 -4.54 3.32
C VAL A 5 -1.05 -5.30 2.85
N LEU A 6 -1.28 -6.37 2.09
CA LEU A 6 -0.24 -7.26 1.59
C LEU A 6 -0.16 -7.13 0.08
N ILE A 7 0.95 -6.60 -0.44
CA ILE A 7 1.24 -6.57 -1.87
C ILE A 7 2.13 -7.78 -2.17
N ASP A 8 1.63 -8.71 -2.96
CA ASP A 8 2.38 -9.91 -3.34
C ASP A 8 3.62 -9.55 -4.17
N LYS A 9 4.70 -10.31 -4.00
CA LYS A 9 5.97 -10.10 -4.72
C LYS A 9 5.85 -10.16 -6.25
N SER A 10 4.85 -10.87 -6.78
CA SER A 10 4.60 -10.97 -8.22
C SER A 10 3.99 -9.70 -8.80
N VAL A 11 3.39 -8.85 -7.96
CA VAL A 11 2.85 -7.56 -8.38
C VAL A 11 4.00 -6.62 -8.70
N THR A 12 4.00 -6.06 -9.91
CA THR A 12 5.01 -5.07 -10.35
C THR A 12 4.43 -3.67 -10.51
N GLN A 13 3.10 -3.53 -10.56
CA GLN A 13 2.42 -2.25 -10.70
C GLN A 13 1.14 -2.19 -9.86
N VAL A 14 0.91 -1.04 -9.23
CA VAL A 14 -0.33 -0.71 -8.51
C VAL A 14 -0.78 0.70 -8.88
N ASP A 15 -1.99 0.83 -9.42
CA ASP A 15 -2.60 2.12 -9.77
C ASP A 15 -3.70 2.48 -8.77
N ALA A 16 -3.33 2.82 -7.53
CA ALA A 16 -4.29 3.08 -6.46
C ALA A 16 -3.75 3.97 -5.34
N VAL A 17 -4.68 4.53 -4.55
CA VAL A 17 -4.39 5.08 -3.22
C VAL A 17 -4.70 3.99 -2.19
N ILE A 18 -3.65 3.45 -1.56
CA ILE A 18 -3.76 2.42 -0.53
C ILE A 18 -3.70 3.09 0.83
N ILE A 19 -4.74 2.89 1.64
CA ILE A 19 -4.85 3.41 3.00
C ILE A 19 -5.02 2.24 3.96
N SER A 20 -4.19 2.18 5.00
CA SER A 20 -4.16 1.07 5.96
C SER A 20 -4.03 1.58 7.39
N SER A 21 -4.78 1.00 8.34
CA SER A 21 -4.53 1.19 9.78
C SER A 21 -3.58 0.15 10.37
N GLY A 22 -3.28 -0.92 9.62
CA GLY A 22 -2.16 -1.83 9.87
C GLY A 22 -0.96 -1.49 8.99
N LYS A 23 0.03 -2.39 8.96
CA LYS A 23 1.21 -2.24 8.10
C LYS A 23 0.90 -2.53 6.64
N ILE A 24 1.55 -1.80 5.74
CA ILE A 24 1.54 -2.09 4.30
C ILE A 24 2.83 -2.80 3.96
N TYR A 25 2.77 -4.01 3.42
CA TYR A 25 3.94 -4.81 3.04
C TYR A 25 4.05 -4.85 1.52
N THR A 26 5.18 -4.40 0.95
CA THR A 26 5.34 -4.29 -0.52
C THR A 26 5.73 -5.59 -1.22
N ALA A 27 6.18 -6.61 -0.49
CA ALA A 27 6.53 -7.91 -1.03
C ALA A 27 6.25 -9.05 -0.05
N THR A 28 5.05 -9.61 -0.14
CA THR A 28 4.68 -10.85 0.54
C THR A 28 4.78 -12.04 -0.41
N ASN A 29 4.98 -13.24 0.14
CA ASN A 29 4.84 -14.48 -0.63
C ASN A 29 3.41 -14.97 -0.46
N ALA A 30 2.49 -14.81 -1.41
CA ALA A 30 1.11 -15.30 -1.26
C ALA A 30 0.98 -16.84 -1.22
N SER A 31 2.09 -17.59 -1.34
CA SER A 31 2.10 -19.05 -1.39
C SER A 31 2.79 -19.67 -0.18
N ALA A 32 2.14 -19.62 0.98
CA ALA A 32 2.44 -20.52 2.11
C ALA A 32 1.24 -20.58 3.07
N ASN A 33 0.27 -21.46 2.78
CA ASN A 33 -0.88 -21.77 3.64
C ASN A 33 -1.86 -20.61 3.92
N PRO A 34 -3.15 -20.90 4.18
CA PRO A 34 -4.15 -19.90 4.57
C PRO A 34 -3.95 -19.39 6.02
N ILE A 35 -2.76 -19.57 6.60
CA ILE A 35 -2.43 -19.21 7.98
C ILE A 35 -1.38 -18.09 7.93
N ALA A 36 -1.88 -16.85 7.99
CA ALA A 36 -1.17 -15.68 8.47
C ALA A 36 0.23 -15.41 7.86
N ILE A 37 0.26 -14.96 6.60
CA ILE A 37 1.46 -14.30 6.06
C ILE A 37 1.43 -12.85 6.55
N THR A 38 1.93 -12.66 7.76
CA THR A 38 1.89 -11.38 8.51
C THR A 38 3.12 -10.53 8.35
N THR A 39 4.14 -11.00 7.61
CA THR A 39 5.44 -10.34 7.54
C THR A 39 6.13 -10.58 6.21
N CYS A 40 7.09 -9.71 5.91
CA CYS A 40 8.13 -10.04 4.95
C CYS A 40 8.95 -11.20 5.52
N SER A 41 9.06 -12.31 4.79
CA SER A 41 9.73 -13.54 5.25
C SER A 41 11.19 -13.32 5.69
N SER A 42 11.76 -12.21 5.21
CA SER A 42 13.04 -11.60 5.52
C SER A 42 12.87 -10.10 5.30
N SER A 43 13.70 -9.24 5.91
CA SER A 43 13.71 -7.79 5.64
C SER A 43 13.93 -7.43 4.16
N SER A 44 14.26 -8.43 3.33
CA SER A 44 14.47 -8.29 1.89
C SER A 44 14.03 -9.56 1.17
N VAL A 45 13.17 -9.44 0.16
CA VAL A 45 12.58 -10.51 -0.66
C VAL A 45 12.98 -10.25 -2.12
N PRO A 46 13.66 -11.20 -2.80
CA PRO A 46 13.96 -11.07 -4.22
C PRO A 46 12.67 -10.95 -5.04
N ALA A 47 12.48 -9.80 -5.68
CA ALA A 47 11.28 -9.50 -6.47
C ALA A 47 11.61 -8.43 -7.53
N GLY A 48 10.78 -8.34 -8.58
CA GLY A 48 10.86 -7.25 -9.54
C GLY A 48 10.52 -5.90 -8.91
N GLN A 49 10.88 -4.81 -9.59
CA GLN A 49 10.54 -3.46 -9.15
C GLN A 49 9.02 -3.32 -9.01
N LEU A 50 8.57 -2.67 -7.92
CA LEU A 50 7.18 -2.25 -7.75
C LEU A 50 7.02 -0.79 -8.11
N VAL A 51 6.10 -0.49 -9.03
CA VAL A 51 5.70 0.88 -9.38
C VAL A 51 4.31 1.15 -8.82
N VAL A 52 4.19 2.11 -7.91
CA VAL A 52 2.90 2.56 -7.35
C VAL A 52 2.53 3.90 -7.97
N ASN A 53 1.57 3.90 -8.87
CA ASN A 53 0.96 5.08 -9.46
C ASN A 53 -0.19 5.57 -8.56
N GLY A 54 0.17 6.25 -7.48
CA GLY A 54 -0.79 6.66 -6.45
C GLY A 54 -0.10 6.99 -5.15
N SER A 55 -0.68 6.57 -4.03
CA SER A 55 -0.15 6.86 -2.69
C SER A 55 -0.30 5.66 -1.77
N LEU A 56 0.71 5.43 -0.93
CA LEU A 56 0.64 4.51 0.20
C LEU A 56 0.52 5.34 1.47
N ILE A 57 -0.52 5.12 2.26
CA ILE A 57 -0.85 5.90 3.45
C ILE A 57 -1.05 4.93 4.62
N SER A 58 -0.19 5.01 5.63
CA SER A 58 -0.45 4.39 6.93
C SER A 58 -1.13 5.39 7.85
N LEU A 59 -2.25 5.00 8.44
CA LEU A 59 -3.01 5.80 9.40
C LEU A 59 -2.41 5.74 10.81
N ASP A 60 -1.58 4.73 11.10
CA ASP A 60 -0.95 4.52 12.40
C ASP A 60 0.57 4.66 12.27
N SER A 61 1.14 5.69 12.89
CA SER A 61 2.57 5.97 12.84
C SER A 61 3.42 4.89 13.52
N SER A 62 2.84 4.08 14.42
CA SER A 62 3.51 2.93 15.02
C SER A 62 3.58 1.71 14.08
N LYS A 63 2.86 1.76 12.95
CA LYS A 63 2.78 0.72 11.93
C LYS A 63 3.11 1.31 10.55
N PRO A 64 4.37 1.72 10.32
CA PRO A 64 4.78 2.30 9.06
C PRO A 64 4.69 1.28 7.92
N ILE A 65 4.80 1.79 6.69
CA ILE A 65 4.93 0.98 5.48
C ILE A 65 6.25 0.20 5.56
N GLU A 66 6.21 -1.10 5.27
CA GLU A 66 7.38 -1.96 5.18
C GLU A 66 7.72 -2.26 3.72
N PHE A 67 8.85 -1.70 3.29
CA PHE A 67 9.45 -1.95 1.98
C PHE A 67 10.36 -3.18 2.05
N CYS A 68 9.98 -4.22 1.33
CA CYS A 68 10.60 -5.53 1.47
C CYS A 68 11.20 -6.07 0.19
N ARG A 69 11.22 -5.31 -0.91
CA ARG A 69 11.77 -5.80 -2.18
C ARG A 69 13.28 -5.66 -2.20
N LYS A 70 13.92 -6.66 -2.82
CA LYS A 70 15.35 -6.65 -3.13
C LYS A 70 15.54 -6.95 -4.60
N LEU A 71 16.19 -6.03 -5.30
CA LEU A 71 16.64 -6.22 -6.66
C LEU A 71 18.03 -6.87 -6.68
N ALA A 72 18.34 -7.57 -7.77
CA ALA A 72 19.67 -8.13 -8.00
C ALA A 72 20.71 -7.05 -8.34
N ASN A 73 20.24 -5.87 -8.79
CA ASN A 73 21.06 -4.72 -9.13
C ASN A 73 20.68 -3.53 -8.23
N ASN A 74 21.66 -2.65 -7.98
CA ASN A 74 21.45 -1.39 -7.23
C ASN A 74 21.23 -0.19 -8.16
N SER A 75 20.98 -0.44 -9.45
CA SER A 75 20.85 0.60 -10.48
C SER A 75 19.44 1.21 -10.54
N GLN A 76 18.46 0.58 -9.91
CA GLN A 76 17.06 1.01 -9.88
C GLN A 76 16.50 0.83 -8.46
N PRO A 77 15.56 1.68 -8.02
CA PRO A 77 14.91 1.49 -6.73
C PRO A 77 13.99 0.27 -6.77
N ALA A 78 13.95 -0.52 -5.70
CA ALA A 78 13.12 -1.72 -5.60
C ALA A 78 11.61 -1.38 -5.51
N GLU A 79 11.29 -0.22 -4.95
CA GLU A 79 9.95 0.37 -4.93
C GLU A 79 10.00 1.82 -5.41
N GLN A 80 9.15 2.15 -6.39
CA GLN A 80 8.99 3.47 -6.94
C GLN A 80 7.55 3.95 -6.74
N ILE A 81 7.38 5.02 -5.97
CA ILE A 81 6.06 5.63 -5.74
C ILE A 81 5.96 6.88 -6.61
N ILE A 82 5.08 6.83 -7.60
CA ILE A 82 4.72 7.95 -8.48
C ILE A 82 3.45 8.56 -7.92
N HIS A 83 3.61 9.62 -7.12
CA HIS A 83 2.49 10.29 -6.49
C HIS A 83 1.51 10.87 -7.51
N GLN A 84 0.26 10.45 -7.44
CA GLN A 84 -0.83 10.98 -8.26
C GLN A 84 -1.83 11.76 -7.38
N PRO A 85 -1.56 13.06 -7.10
CA PRO A 85 -2.37 13.86 -6.17
C PRO A 85 -3.84 13.99 -6.59
N LYS A 86 -4.15 13.85 -7.89
CA LYS A 86 -5.52 13.81 -8.42
C LYS A 86 -6.41 12.81 -7.68
N TYR A 87 -5.88 11.63 -7.33
CA TYR A 87 -6.67 10.60 -6.65
C TYR A 87 -6.97 10.96 -5.20
N LEU A 88 -6.04 11.64 -4.51
CA LEU A 88 -6.25 12.10 -3.15
C LEU A 88 -7.30 13.23 -3.09
N ILE A 89 -7.27 14.14 -4.06
CA ILE A 89 -8.27 15.23 -4.18
C ILE A 89 -9.67 14.65 -4.43
N ILE A 90 -9.79 13.68 -5.35
CA ILE A 90 -11.07 13.00 -5.61
C ILE A 90 -11.59 12.31 -4.33
N LEU A 91 -10.71 11.59 -3.61
CA LEU A 91 -11.04 10.97 -2.32
C LEU A 91 -11.54 12.00 -1.30
N ARG A 92 -10.87 13.15 -1.17
CA ARG A 92 -11.29 14.23 -0.28
C ARG A 92 -12.69 14.74 -0.64
N ASN A 93 -12.96 15.00 -1.92
CA ASN A 93 -14.25 15.51 -2.36
C ASN A 93 -15.37 14.49 -2.10
N LEU A 94 -15.14 13.21 -2.38
CA LEU A 94 -16.11 12.16 -2.08
C LEU A 94 -16.42 12.06 -0.58
N PHE A 95 -15.42 12.19 0.28
CA PHE A 95 -15.64 12.21 1.74
C PHE A 95 -16.35 13.48 2.19
N ALA A 96 -16.05 14.65 1.62
CA ALA A 96 -16.74 15.89 1.93
C ALA A 96 -18.22 15.84 1.51
N ASP A 97 -18.50 15.45 0.27
CA ASP A 97 -19.85 15.34 -0.28
C ASP A 97 -20.71 14.32 0.48
N THR A 98 -20.09 13.23 0.93
CA THR A 98 -20.79 12.26 1.77
C THR A 98 -21.04 12.82 3.16
N MET A 99 -20.06 13.47 3.81
CA MET A 99 -20.26 14.10 5.12
C MET A 99 -21.37 15.16 5.12
N GLU A 100 -21.46 16.01 4.09
CA GLU A 100 -22.53 17.01 3.99
C GLU A 100 -23.92 16.36 3.94
N LYS A 101 -24.10 15.31 3.13
CA LYS A 101 -25.37 14.56 3.05
C LYS A 101 -25.80 13.92 4.36
N TRP A 102 -24.85 13.48 5.20
CA TRP A 102 -25.17 12.94 6.54
C TRP A 102 -25.58 14.05 7.52
N SER A 103 -25.13 15.29 7.32
CA SER A 103 -25.50 16.44 8.15
C SER A 103 -26.80 17.13 7.74
N GLU A 104 -27.22 17.00 6.48
CA GLU A 104 -28.48 17.58 5.98
C GLU A 104 -29.72 16.75 6.35
N ILE A 105 -29.57 15.53 6.87
CA ILE A 105 -30.69 14.76 7.44
C ILE A 105 -30.90 15.23 8.89
N GLN A 106 -31.66 16.31 9.07
CA GLN A 106 -32.19 16.78 10.35
C GLN A 106 -33.71 16.89 10.31
#